data_AF-A0A944VQL6-F1
#
_entry.id   AF-A0A944VQL6-F1
#
_cell.length_a   1.000
_cell.length_b   1.000
_cell.length_c   1.000
_cell.angle_alpha   90.00
_cell.angle_beta   90.00
_cell.angle_gamma   90.00
#
_symmetry.space_group_name_H-M   'P 1'
#
loop_
_entity.id
_entity.type
_entity.pdbx_description
1 polymer ?
#
loop_
_entity_poly.entity_id
_entity_poly.type
_entity_poly.pdbx_seq_one_letter_code
_entity_poly.pdbx_strand_id
1 'polypeptide(L)'
;MTKHQHWLTYGSDNTPAGHELPFIKFHEIVKAMGGYGELVKDSKDLIPALERAAKSGLPSLINVITNPNATSAATHAITAMMTRA
;
A
#
# COMPACT_ATOMS: atom_id res chain seq x y z
N MET A 1 -0.75 9.58 -13.23
CA MET A 1 -0.87 8.11 -13.43
C MET A 1 -0.14 7.41 -12.29
N THR A 2 -0.47 6.16 -11.99
CA THR A 2 0.27 5.37 -10.98
C THR A 2 1.62 4.91 -11.53
N LYS A 3 2.55 4.51 -10.65
CA LYS A 3 3.83 3.88 -11.01
C LYS A 3 3.69 2.84 -12.13
N HIS A 4 2.79 1.87 -11.94
CA HIS A 4 2.57 0.78 -12.88
C HIS A 4 1.98 1.23 -14.21
N GLN A 5 1.15 2.27 -14.22
CA GLN A 5 0.64 2.83 -15.47
C GLN A 5 1.74 3.55 -16.25
N HIS A 6 2.63 4.30 -15.59
CA HIS A 6 3.82 4.86 -16.26
C HIS A 6 4.72 3.77 -16.82
N TRP A 7 4.93 2.68 -16.07
CA TRP A 7 5.73 1.54 -16.53
C TRP A 7 5.16 0.92 -17.80
N LEU A 8 3.83 0.74 -17.86
CA LEU A 8 3.14 0.20 -19.02
C LEU A 8 3.16 1.15 -20.22
N THR A 9 3.13 2.47 -20.01
CA THR A 9 3.11 3.46 -21.11
C THR A 9 4.50 3.80 -21.65
N TYR A 10 5.51 3.92 -20.78
CA TYR A 10 6.84 4.45 -21.13
C TYR A 10 7.97 3.43 -20.97
N GLY A 11 7.70 2.28 -20.33
CA GLY A 11 8.72 1.32 -19.89
C GLY A 11 9.26 1.66 -18.50
N SER A 12 9.66 0.63 -17.75
CA SER A 12 10.20 0.77 -16.38
C SER A 12 11.43 1.68 -16.32
N ASP A 13 12.24 1.68 -17.37
CA ASP A 13 13.52 2.39 -17.43
C ASP A 13 13.37 3.88 -17.77
N ASN A 14 12.20 4.27 -18.32
CA ASN A 14 11.90 5.67 -18.70
C ASN A 14 10.76 6.27 -17.86
N THR A 15 10.59 5.78 -16.64
CA THR A 15 9.51 6.21 -15.75
C THR A 15 9.85 7.53 -15.06
N PRO A 16 8.96 8.55 -15.09
CA PRO A 16 9.20 9.81 -14.39
C PRO A 16 9.39 9.63 -12.87
N ALA A 17 9.91 10.62 -12.17
CA ALA A 17 9.98 10.58 -10.70
C ALA A 17 8.65 10.98 -10.03
N GLY A 18 8.53 10.73 -8.73
CA GLY A 18 7.48 11.34 -7.87
C GLY A 18 6.26 10.46 -7.56
N HIS A 19 6.32 9.14 -7.78
CA HIS A 19 5.22 8.21 -7.47
C HIS A 19 5.57 7.21 -6.37
N GLU A 20 6.83 7.22 -5.91
CA GLU A 20 7.30 6.39 -4.81
C GLU A 20 7.18 7.18 -3.50
N LEU A 21 6.69 6.50 -2.46
CA LEU A 21 6.68 7.01 -1.10
C LEU A 21 7.59 6.12 -0.24
N PRO A 22 8.38 6.70 0.66
CA PRO A 22 9.15 5.89 1.60
C PRO A 22 8.21 5.13 2.54
N PHE A 23 8.74 4.09 3.18
CA PHE A 23 7.99 3.43 4.25
C PHE A 23 7.81 4.37 5.45
N ILE A 24 6.56 4.67 5.78
CA ILE A 24 6.20 5.51 6.92
C ILE A 24 5.67 4.62 8.06
N LYS A 25 6.20 4.82 9.26
CA LYS A 25 5.82 4.09 10.47
C LYS A 25 4.52 4.63 11.09
N PHE A 26 3.43 4.62 10.34
CA PHE A 26 2.14 5.18 10.79
C PHE A 26 1.64 4.57 12.11
N HIS A 27 1.91 3.29 12.35
CA HIS A 27 1.59 2.60 13.60
C HIS A 27 2.29 3.22 14.82
N GLU A 28 3.53 3.67 14.70
CA GLU A 28 4.24 4.36 15.80
C GLU A 28 3.69 5.77 16.02
N ILE A 29 3.29 6.46 14.96
CA ILE A 29 2.63 7.78 15.05
C ILE A 29 1.32 7.65 15.86
N VAL A 30 0.48 6.67 15.53
CA VAL A 30 -0.80 6.45 16.24
C VAL A 30 -0.57 6.05 17.69
N LYS A 31 0.43 5.21 17.98
CA LYS A 31 0.83 4.89 19.37
C LYS A 31 1.22 6.16 20.14
N ALA A 32 2.04 7.02 19.55
CA ALA A 32 2.47 8.27 20.18
C ALA A 32 1.29 9.24 20.47
N MET A 33 0.21 9.14 19.69
CA MET A 33 -1.03 9.91 19.88
C MET A 33 -2.00 9.25 20.89
N GLY A 34 -1.60 8.15 21.54
CA GLY A 34 -2.43 7.43 22.52
C GLY A 34 -3.41 6.42 21.93
N GLY A 35 -3.29 6.10 20.62
CA GLY A 35 -4.06 5.05 19.97
C GLY A 35 -3.34 3.70 19.96
N TYR A 36 -3.99 2.68 19.38
CA TYR A 36 -3.38 1.39 19.12
C TYR A 36 -2.67 1.40 17.75
N GLY A 37 -1.42 0.94 17.70
CA GLY A 37 -0.69 0.80 16.45
C GLY A 37 -0.01 -0.56 16.35
N GLU A 38 -0.10 -1.21 15.19
CA GLU A 38 0.61 -2.46 14.94
C GLU A 38 1.14 -2.52 13.49
N LEU A 39 2.29 -3.17 13.29
CA LEU A 39 2.85 -3.43 11.96
C LEU A 39 2.68 -4.91 11.61
N VAL A 40 2.04 -5.18 10.48
CA VAL A 40 1.86 -6.53 9.93
C VAL A 40 2.73 -6.67 8.68
N LYS A 41 3.59 -7.68 8.67
CA LYS A 41 4.48 -7.99 7.53
C LYS A 41 4.10 -9.28 6.80
N ASP A 42 3.42 -10.19 7.49
CA ASP A 42 2.98 -11.49 6.97
C ASP A 42 1.45 -11.52 6.96
N SER A 43 0.86 -12.00 5.87
CA SER A 43 -0.59 -12.09 5.72
C SER A 43 -1.26 -12.91 6.82
N LYS A 44 -0.57 -13.91 7.39
CA LYS A 44 -1.12 -14.77 8.44
C LYS A 44 -1.37 -14.01 9.76
N ASP A 45 -0.66 -12.90 9.96
CA ASP A 45 -0.75 -12.09 11.17
C ASP A 45 -1.85 -11.03 11.09
N LEU A 46 -2.46 -10.82 9.91
CA LEU A 46 -3.46 -9.78 9.71
C LEU A 46 -4.73 -9.99 10.55
N ILE A 47 -5.32 -11.19 10.49
CA ILE A 47 -6.53 -11.49 11.26
C ILE A 47 -6.26 -11.40 12.77
N PRO A 48 -5.19 -12.02 13.32
CA PRO A 48 -4.81 -11.83 14.72
C PRO A 48 -4.58 -10.36 15.13
N ALA A 49 -3.98 -9.54 14.26
CA ALA A 49 -3.75 -8.12 14.53
C ALA A 49 -5.05 -7.32 14.62
N LEU A 50 -6.00 -7.61 13.74
CA LEU A 50 -7.33 -7.01 13.78
C LEU A 50 -8.08 -7.37 15.07
N GLU A 51 -7.99 -8.63 15.52
CA GLU A 51 -8.59 -9.05 16.80
C GLU A 51 -7.98 -8.33 18.00
N ARG A 52 -6.65 -8.17 18.04
CA ARG A 52 -5.95 -7.42 19.10
C ARG A 52 -6.35 -5.94 19.09
N ALA A 53 -6.39 -5.31 17.92
CA ALA A 53 -6.83 -3.93 17.76
C ALA A 53 -8.27 -3.73 18.25
N ALA A 54 -9.20 -4.61 17.85
CA ALA A 54 -10.59 -4.54 18.30
C ALA A 54 -10.71 -4.70 19.83
N LYS A 55 -9.95 -5.64 20.43
CA LYS A 55 -9.90 -5.85 21.89
C LYS A 55 -9.27 -4.68 22.65
N SER A 56 -8.46 -3.83 22.00
CA SER A 56 -7.81 -2.69 22.66
C SER A 56 -8.80 -1.62 23.12
N GLY A 57 -9.96 -1.50 22.47
CA GLY A 57 -10.94 -0.43 22.74
C GLY A 57 -10.45 0.98 22.35
N LEU A 58 -9.33 1.09 21.64
CA LEU A 58 -8.72 2.36 21.22
C LEU A 58 -8.92 2.61 19.72
N PRO A 59 -8.90 3.88 19.28
CA PRO A 59 -8.67 4.20 17.87
C PRO A 59 -7.40 3.49 17.39
N SER A 60 -7.53 2.66 16.36
CA SER A 60 -6.53 1.66 15.98
C SER A 60 -6.04 1.83 14.55
N LEU A 61 -4.74 1.66 14.33
CA LEU A 61 -4.12 1.59 13.00
C LEU A 61 -3.27 0.32 12.86
N ILE A 62 -3.61 -0.51 11.87
CA ILE A 62 -2.80 -1.64 11.43
C ILE A 62 -2.05 -1.23 10.17
N ASN A 63 -0.73 -1.09 10.27
CA ASN A 63 0.13 -0.78 9.13
C ASN A 63 0.51 -2.09 8.44
N VAL A 64 -0.04 -2.36 7.26
CA VAL A 64 0.18 -3.63 6.54
C VAL A 64 1.19 -3.42 5.42
N ILE A 65 2.29 -4.16 5.44
CA ILE A 65 3.22 -4.20 4.31
C ILE A 65 2.59 -5.01 3.19
N THR A 66 2.52 -4.41 2.00
CA THR A 66 2.03 -5.05 0.78
C THR A 66 3.13 -5.13 -0.26
N ASN A 67 2.91 -5.93 -1.31
CA ASN A 67 3.84 -5.99 -2.44
C ASN A 67 3.83 -4.64 -3.20
N PRO A 68 4.95 -3.90 -3.25
CA PRO A 68 5.01 -2.60 -3.92
C PRO A 68 4.85 -2.67 -5.45
N ASN A 69 4.96 -3.86 -6.03
CA ASN A 69 4.79 -4.11 -7.46
C ASN A 69 3.39 -4.67 -7.82
N ALA A 70 2.48 -4.73 -6.85
CA ALA A 70 1.12 -5.18 -7.10
C ALA A 70 0.38 -4.18 -8.01
N THR A 71 -0.17 -4.70 -9.11
CA THR A 71 -0.90 -3.92 -10.12
C THR A 71 -2.32 -4.46 -10.26
N SER A 72 -3.30 -3.57 -10.42
CA SER A 72 -4.69 -3.98 -10.62
C SER A 72 -4.95 -4.43 -12.06
N ALA A 73 -5.85 -5.39 -12.26
CA ALA A 73 -6.27 -5.81 -13.60
C ALA A 73 -6.86 -4.64 -14.42
N ALA A 74 -7.57 -3.73 -13.76
CA ALA A 74 -8.11 -2.53 -14.39
C ALA A 74 -7.00 -1.62 -14.95
N THR A 75 -5.87 -1.47 -14.25
CA THR A 75 -4.72 -0.69 -14.74
C THR A 75 -4.18 -1.25 -16.06
N HIS A 76 -4.06 -2.57 -16.19
CA HIS A 76 -3.66 -3.21 -17.45
C HIS A 76 -4.70 -2.98 -18.55
N ALA A 77 -5.98 -3.21 -18.26
CA ALA A 77 -7.05 -3.09 -19.25
C ALA A 77 -7.20 -1.66 -19.80
N ILE A 78 -7.25 -0.67 -18.91
CA ILE A 78 -7.40 0.75 -19.29
C ILE A 78 -6.19 1.23 -20.08
N THR A 79 -4.97 0.89 -19.62
CA THR A 79 -3.75 1.31 -20.34
C THR A 79 -3.72 0.72 -21.76
N ALA A 80 -4.06 -0.57 -21.90
CA ALA A 80 -4.12 -1.22 -23.21
C ALA A 80 -5.17 -0.58 -24.15
N MET A 81 -6.31 -0.11 -23.64
CA MET A 81 -7.29 0.63 -24.45
C MET A 81 -6.75 1.98 -24.92
N MET A 82 -5.98 2.68 -24.09
CA MET A 82 -5.44 4.00 -24.40
C MET A 82 -4.25 3.98 -25.36
N THR A 83 -3.49 2.87 -25.39
CA THR A 83 -2.25 2.75 -26.16
C THR A 83 -2.39 1.89 -27.43
N ARG A 84 -3.57 1.32 -27.70
CA ARG A 84 -3.85 0.64 -28.98
C ARG A 84 -4.09 1.71 -30.06
N ALA A 85 -3.09 1.88 -30.93
CA ALA A 85 -3.24 2.53 -32.23
C ALA A 85 -3.88 1.57 -33.23
#